data_AF-A0A2V1DEW7-F1
#
_entry.id   AF-A0A2V1DEW7-F1
#
_cell.length_a   1.000
_cell.length_b   1.000
_cell.length_c   1.000
_cell.angle_alpha   90.00
_cell.angle_beta   90.00
_cell.angle_gamma   90.00
#
_symmetry.space_group_name_H-M   'P 1'
#
loop_
_entity.id
_entity.type
_entity.pdbx_description
1 polymer ?
#
loop_
_entity_poly.entity_id
_entity_poly.type
_entity_poly.pdbx_seq_one_letter_code
_entity_poly.pdbx_strand_id
1 'polypeptide(L)'
;LAPHAKETVTTINYSLRWPWFENPSNTTFNGAVQIDLCRCPQNLPRPRTANSKTEDHIYSRSKCYGPDVRFHHGSEDLWVCGDEYPNSGQINFPRPGVRYKAGYEAVVGILATCQAVYEEAVGVLYRNRNFLFLSGPCPRGRFQAYATRVFLSRLSPFARANITSLSIISLPYEEDANIKDAEDSYLDLAGYIQLCLPSFQTLCVNLWNEKMGTAAKSFGRVFEKNGVEILLS
;
A
#
# COMPACT_ATOMS: atom_id res chain seq x y z
N LEU A 1 1.18 -2.62 12.66
CA LEU A 1 1.39 -3.99 13.16
C LEU A 1 2.81 -4.09 13.67
N ALA A 2 3.03 -4.44 14.93
CA ALA A 2 4.35 -4.90 15.35
C ALA A 2 4.56 -6.27 14.66
N PRO A 3 5.58 -6.40 13.82
CA PRO A 3 5.68 -7.56 12.93
C PRO A 3 6.03 -8.83 13.74
N HIS A 4 5.34 -9.95 13.48
CA HIS A 4 5.52 -11.17 14.26
C HIS A 4 6.96 -11.67 14.12
N ALA A 5 7.62 -12.06 15.22
CA ALA A 5 9.06 -12.34 15.24
C ALA A 5 9.50 -13.48 14.31
N LYS A 6 8.57 -14.37 13.93
CA LYS A 6 8.85 -15.52 13.05
C LYS A 6 8.49 -15.31 11.57
N GLU A 7 7.83 -14.20 11.24
CA GLU A 7 7.38 -13.92 9.86
C GLU A 7 8.43 -13.06 9.13
N THR A 8 8.92 -13.54 7.99
CA THR A 8 9.86 -12.81 7.12
C THR A 8 9.15 -11.79 6.23
N VAL A 9 7.86 -12.00 5.97
CA VAL A 9 6.98 -11.07 5.26
C VAL A 9 6.06 -10.38 6.26
N THR A 10 6.03 -9.06 6.25
CA THR A 10 5.07 -8.27 7.03
C THR A 10 3.98 -7.74 6.13
N THR A 11 2.75 -8.21 6.37
CA THR A 11 1.59 -7.73 5.61
C THR A 11 1.03 -6.45 6.25
N ILE A 12 0.98 -5.37 5.48
CA ILE A 12 0.38 -4.09 5.86
C ILE A 12 -0.98 -3.98 5.19
N ASN A 13 -2.02 -3.98 6.01
CA ASN A 13 -3.40 -3.87 5.55
C ASN A 13 -3.83 -2.42 5.46
N TYR A 14 -4.50 -2.06 4.37
CA TYR A 14 -5.10 -0.74 4.20
C TYR A 14 -6.48 -0.78 3.56
N SER A 15 -7.23 0.29 3.75
CA SER A 15 -8.49 0.59 3.07
C SER A 15 -8.38 1.94 2.37
N LEU A 16 -9.11 2.05 1.26
CA LEU A 16 -9.22 3.26 0.47
C LEU A 16 -10.56 3.92 0.77
N ARG A 17 -10.54 5.17 1.19
CA ARG A 17 -11.73 5.99 1.32
C ARG A 17 -11.76 7.00 0.19
N TRP A 18 -12.91 7.11 -0.47
CA TRP A 18 -13.11 7.98 -1.62
C TRP A 18 -14.06 9.13 -1.23
N PRO A 19 -13.56 10.21 -0.63
CA PRO A 19 -14.40 11.26 -0.06
C PRO A 19 -15.21 12.03 -1.10
N TRP A 20 -14.78 12.00 -2.35
CA TRP A 20 -15.36 12.77 -3.45
C TRP A 20 -16.29 11.96 -4.35
N PHE A 21 -16.50 10.68 -4.05
CA PHE A 21 -17.34 9.79 -4.84
C PHE A 21 -18.77 9.80 -4.32
N GLU A 22 -19.74 9.63 -5.21
CA GLU A 22 -21.14 9.57 -4.81
C GLU A 22 -21.48 8.26 -4.08
N ASN A 23 -21.06 7.11 -4.61
CA ASN A 23 -21.38 5.80 -4.06
C ASN A 23 -20.15 4.88 -3.98
N PRO A 24 -19.12 5.25 -3.19
CA PRO A 24 -17.91 4.46 -3.12
C PRO A 24 -18.16 3.12 -2.43
N SER A 25 -17.72 2.06 -3.08
CA SER A 25 -17.73 0.68 -2.60
C SER A 25 -16.37 0.04 -2.89
N ASN A 26 -16.05 -1.05 -2.20
CA ASN A 26 -14.83 -1.81 -2.47
C ASN A 26 -14.79 -2.28 -3.94
N THR A 27 -15.96 -2.53 -4.53
CA THR A 27 -16.13 -2.97 -5.91
C THR A 27 -16.19 -1.84 -6.93
N THR A 28 -16.14 -0.57 -6.53
CA THR A 28 -16.36 0.58 -7.43
C THR A 28 -15.45 0.60 -8.66
N PHE A 29 -14.33 -0.09 -8.62
CA PHE A 29 -13.41 -0.20 -9.75
C PHE A 29 -13.00 -1.64 -10.06
N ASN A 30 -13.88 -2.61 -9.82
CA ASN A 30 -13.57 -4.04 -10.00
C ASN A 30 -13.54 -4.48 -11.49
N GLY A 31 -13.38 -3.55 -12.43
CA GLY A 31 -13.38 -3.81 -13.86
C GLY A 31 -12.86 -2.62 -14.68
N ALA A 32 -12.66 -2.82 -15.98
CA ALA A 32 -12.05 -1.83 -16.89
C ALA A 32 -12.90 -0.57 -17.13
N VAL A 33 -14.20 -0.60 -16.78
CA VAL A 33 -15.14 0.49 -17.03
C VAL A 33 -16.13 0.55 -15.87
N GLN A 34 -15.70 1.05 -14.73
CA GLN A 34 -16.64 1.36 -13.65
C GLN A 34 -16.32 2.75 -13.12
N ILE A 35 -17.24 3.65 -13.43
CA ILE A 35 -17.10 5.10 -13.31
C ILE A 35 -18.12 5.51 -12.27
N ASP A 36 -17.67 5.73 -11.04
CA ASP A 36 -18.48 6.49 -10.08
C ASP A 36 -18.38 7.98 -10.42
N LEU A 37 -19.43 8.71 -10.08
CA LEU A 37 -19.46 10.16 -10.25
C LEU A 37 -18.56 10.79 -9.21
N CYS A 38 -17.57 11.53 -9.68
CA CYS A 38 -16.65 12.28 -8.85
C CYS A 38 -17.13 13.73 -8.72
N ARG A 39 -17.07 14.24 -7.49
CA ARG A 39 -17.41 15.60 -7.09
C ARG A 39 -16.22 16.37 -6.55
N CYS A 40 -15.00 15.91 -6.88
CA CYS A 40 -13.78 16.53 -6.39
C CYS A 40 -13.61 17.93 -7.00
N PRO A 41 -12.96 18.87 -6.30
CA PRO A 41 -12.67 20.18 -6.85
C PRO A 41 -11.53 20.03 -7.88
N GLN A 42 -11.83 19.74 -9.15
CA GLN A 42 -10.86 19.52 -10.24
C GLN A 42 -9.76 20.60 -10.40
N ASN A 43 -9.88 21.74 -9.67
CA ASN A 43 -9.00 22.90 -9.74
C ASN A 43 -8.55 23.37 -8.34
N LEU A 44 -7.24 23.29 -8.08
CA LEU A 44 -6.52 23.76 -6.88
C LEU A 44 -6.66 25.25 -6.50
N PRO A 45 -7.00 26.24 -7.37
CA PRO A 45 -7.05 27.65 -6.95
C PRO A 45 -8.17 27.98 -5.96
N ARG A 46 -9.15 27.09 -5.77
CA ARG A 46 -10.24 27.23 -4.79
C ARG A 46 -10.55 25.87 -4.17
N PRO A 47 -9.72 25.38 -3.23
CA PRO A 47 -9.99 24.12 -2.56
C PRO A 47 -11.28 24.28 -1.76
N ARG A 48 -12.30 23.47 -2.09
CA ARG A 48 -13.55 23.42 -1.33
C ARG A 48 -13.46 22.31 -0.29
N THR A 49 -14.13 22.53 0.84
CA THR A 49 -14.10 21.64 2.02
C THR A 49 -15.32 20.73 2.15
N ALA A 50 -16.29 20.78 1.23
CA ALA A 50 -17.53 20.01 1.31
C ALA A 50 -18.05 19.53 -0.05
N ASN A 51 -18.64 18.32 -0.03
CA ASN A 51 -19.27 17.63 -1.16
C ASN A 51 -20.75 18.03 -1.29
N SER A 52 -21.02 19.26 -1.70
CA SER A 52 -22.39 19.78 -1.92
C SER A 52 -22.61 20.13 -3.39
N LYS A 53 -23.51 19.38 -4.07
CA LYS A 53 -24.07 19.63 -5.42
C LYS A 53 -23.12 20.36 -6.39
N THR A 54 -22.16 19.65 -6.96
CA THR A 54 -21.33 20.10 -8.09
C THR A 54 -21.85 19.51 -9.41
N GLU A 55 -21.31 19.99 -10.54
CA GLU A 55 -21.36 19.21 -11.80
C GLU A 55 -20.60 17.91 -11.58
N ASP A 56 -21.30 16.79 -11.72
CA ASP A 56 -20.70 15.47 -11.65
C ASP A 56 -19.73 15.27 -12.82
N HIS A 57 -18.58 14.65 -12.57
CA HIS A 57 -17.66 14.26 -13.64
C HIS A 57 -17.16 12.84 -13.48
N ILE A 58 -16.71 12.27 -14.60
CA ILE A 58 -16.04 10.98 -14.63
C ILE A 58 -14.71 11.11 -13.90
N TYR A 59 -14.50 10.31 -12.85
CA TYR A 59 -13.21 10.25 -12.18
C TYR A 59 -12.09 10.00 -13.19
N SER A 60 -11.07 10.86 -13.13
CA SER A 60 -9.84 10.68 -13.90
C SER A 60 -8.68 10.97 -12.98
N ARG A 61 -7.82 9.98 -12.79
CA ARG A 61 -6.68 10.06 -11.87
C ARG A 61 -5.79 11.30 -12.10
N SER A 62 -5.54 11.68 -13.34
CA SER A 62 -4.67 12.82 -13.66
C SER A 62 -5.26 14.18 -13.28
N LYS A 63 -6.56 14.23 -12.95
CA LYS A 63 -7.31 15.45 -12.67
C LYS A 63 -7.98 15.45 -11.30
N CYS A 64 -8.32 14.27 -10.79
CA CYS A 64 -9.06 14.10 -9.55
C CYS A 64 -8.13 13.79 -8.37
N TYR A 65 -8.59 14.11 -7.17
CA TYR A 65 -7.90 13.71 -5.95
C TYR A 65 -7.96 12.19 -5.78
N GLY A 66 -6.84 11.59 -5.38
CA GLY A 66 -6.76 10.18 -5.01
C GLY A 66 -7.51 9.87 -3.70
N PRO A 67 -7.59 8.58 -3.34
CA PRO A 67 -8.26 8.15 -2.13
C PRO A 67 -7.46 8.49 -0.86
N ASP A 68 -8.17 8.66 0.26
CA ASP A 68 -7.55 8.66 1.57
C ASP A 68 -7.17 7.22 1.95
N VAL A 69 -5.89 7.00 2.28
CA VAL A 69 -5.39 5.68 2.70
C VAL A 69 -5.45 5.57 4.23
N ARG A 70 -6.21 4.58 4.70
CA ARG A 70 -6.28 4.18 6.11
C ARG A 70 -5.60 2.83 6.32
N PHE A 71 -4.61 2.77 7.20
CA PHE A 71 -3.97 1.50 7.58
C PHE A 71 -4.69 0.84 8.75
N HIS A 72 -4.82 -0.48 8.72
CA HIS A 72 -5.49 -1.26 9.77
C HIS A 72 -4.54 -1.60 10.91
N HIS A 73 -5.08 -1.63 12.12
CA HIS A 73 -4.36 -2.05 13.32
C HIS A 73 -4.44 -3.57 13.52
N GLY A 74 -3.50 -4.14 14.28
CA GLY A 74 -3.44 -5.59 14.50
C GLY A 74 -4.58 -6.19 15.33
N SER A 75 -5.40 -5.34 15.94
CA SER A 75 -6.62 -5.70 16.65
C SER A 75 -7.84 -5.85 15.72
N GLU A 76 -7.74 -5.37 14.48
CA GLU A 76 -8.79 -5.51 13.47
C GLU A 76 -8.62 -6.83 12.70
N ASP A 77 -9.67 -7.27 12.00
CA ASP A 77 -9.54 -8.38 11.05
C ASP A 77 -8.69 -7.94 9.86
N LEU A 78 -7.70 -8.75 9.50
CA LEU A 78 -6.66 -8.40 8.55
C LEU A 78 -6.73 -9.29 7.32
N TRP A 79 -6.52 -8.71 6.14
CA TRP A 79 -6.39 -9.48 4.91
C TRP A 79 -5.01 -10.11 4.82
N VAL A 80 -4.97 -11.37 4.41
CA VAL A 80 -3.76 -12.12 4.12
C VAL A 80 -3.85 -12.73 2.72
N CYS A 81 -2.69 -12.90 2.08
CA CYS A 81 -2.60 -13.69 0.86
C CYS A 81 -3.02 -15.13 1.17
N GLY A 82 -3.88 -15.69 0.32
CA GLY A 82 -4.31 -17.09 0.45
C GLY A 82 -3.23 -18.04 -0.04
N ASP A 83 -2.14 -18.20 0.70
CA ASP A 83 -1.11 -19.21 0.39
C ASP A 83 -1.60 -20.62 0.80
N GLU A 84 -2.45 -20.71 1.84
CA GLU A 84 -3.14 -21.95 2.24
C GLU A 84 -4.33 -22.31 1.34
N TYR A 85 -4.71 -21.42 0.41
CA TYR A 85 -5.83 -21.61 -0.51
C TYR A 85 -5.33 -21.54 -1.96
N PRO A 86 -4.67 -22.60 -2.46
CA PRO A 86 -3.99 -22.63 -3.76
C PRO A 86 -4.89 -22.34 -4.98
N ASN A 87 -6.21 -22.33 -4.82
CA ASN A 87 -7.20 -22.04 -5.88
C ASN A 87 -7.94 -20.71 -5.69
N SER A 88 -7.52 -19.86 -4.74
CA SER A 88 -8.24 -18.64 -4.41
C SER A 88 -8.10 -17.52 -5.46
N GLY A 89 -7.12 -17.60 -6.36
CA GLY A 89 -6.90 -16.56 -7.36
C GLY A 89 -6.50 -15.23 -6.73
N GLN A 90 -7.02 -14.11 -7.25
CA GLN A 90 -6.55 -12.76 -6.92
C GLN A 90 -7.15 -12.18 -5.63
N ILE A 91 -7.99 -12.88 -4.87
CA ILE A 91 -8.65 -12.33 -3.67
C ILE A 91 -7.83 -12.56 -2.40
N ASN A 92 -8.02 -11.69 -1.40
CA ASN A 92 -7.45 -11.86 -0.06
C ASN A 92 -8.46 -12.51 0.89
N PHE A 93 -7.98 -13.17 1.95
CA PHE A 93 -8.84 -13.77 2.98
C PHE A 93 -8.74 -13.02 4.31
N PRO A 94 -9.83 -12.92 5.07
CA PRO A 94 -9.80 -12.33 6.40
C PRO A 94 -9.16 -13.32 7.38
N ARG A 95 -8.06 -12.89 7.99
CA ARG A 95 -7.49 -13.48 9.20
C ARG A 95 -8.03 -12.70 10.40
N PRO A 96 -8.66 -13.38 11.38
CA PRO A 96 -9.11 -12.71 12.59
C PRO A 96 -7.98 -11.95 13.28
N GLY A 97 -8.28 -10.74 13.75
CA GLY A 97 -7.32 -9.92 14.49
C GLY A 97 -6.80 -10.60 15.75
N VAL A 98 -5.62 -10.20 16.22
CA VAL A 98 -5.10 -10.68 17.51
C VAL A 98 -5.91 -10.03 18.62
N ARG A 99 -6.81 -10.80 19.23
CA ARG A 99 -7.52 -10.41 20.44
C ARG A 99 -6.63 -10.77 21.64
N TYR A 100 -5.93 -9.79 22.20
CA TYR A 100 -5.12 -10.02 23.40
C TYR A 100 -6.01 -10.57 24.52
N LYS A 101 -5.62 -11.70 25.12
CA LYS A 101 -6.23 -12.18 26.36
C LYS A 101 -5.75 -11.29 27.51
N ALA A 102 -6.60 -11.05 28.51
CA ALA A 102 -6.25 -10.28 29.70
C ALA A 102 -4.90 -10.76 30.28
N GLY A 103 -3.92 -9.84 30.38
CA GLY A 103 -2.56 -10.12 30.86
C GLY A 103 -1.43 -9.91 29.84
N TYR A 104 -1.69 -9.97 28.53
CA TYR A 104 -0.66 -9.68 27.49
C TYR A 104 -0.45 -8.17 27.26
N GLU A 105 -1.41 -7.33 27.65
CA GLU A 105 -1.37 -5.87 27.49
C GLU A 105 -0.20 -5.21 28.23
N ALA A 106 0.20 -5.78 29.38
CA ALA A 106 1.28 -5.24 30.19
C ALA A 106 2.64 -5.23 29.45
N VAL A 107 2.93 -6.25 28.64
CA VAL A 107 4.22 -6.38 27.94
C VAL A 107 4.33 -5.41 26.76
N VAL A 108 3.23 -5.19 26.04
CA VAL A 108 3.16 -4.19 24.96
C VAL A 108 3.13 -2.77 25.53
N GLY A 109 2.46 -2.58 26.67
CA GLY A 109 2.45 -1.34 27.43
C GLY A 109 3.83 -0.91 27.91
N ILE A 110 4.65 -1.86 28.42
CA ILE A 110 6.02 -1.60 28.88
C ILE A 110 6.90 -1.05 27.74
N LEU A 111 6.83 -1.65 26.55
CA LEU A 111 7.54 -1.14 25.37
C LEU A 111 7.04 0.24 24.94
N ALA A 112 5.74 0.52 25.04
CA ALA A 112 5.17 1.83 24.72
C ALA A 112 5.48 2.93 25.75
N THR A 113 5.68 2.57 27.03
CA THR A 113 5.99 3.54 28.10
C THR A 113 7.38 4.16 28.00
N CYS A 114 8.35 3.47 27.41
CA CYS A 114 9.69 4.02 27.18
C CYS A 114 9.81 4.50 25.74
N GLN A 115 9.37 5.73 25.46
CA GLN A 115 9.34 6.32 24.12
C GLN A 115 10.68 6.20 23.36
N ALA A 116 11.82 6.42 24.02
CA ALA A 116 13.14 6.29 23.38
C ALA A 116 13.45 4.83 22.99
N VAL A 117 13.20 3.87 23.89
CA VAL A 117 13.37 2.43 23.60
C VAL A 117 12.39 1.99 22.52
N TYR A 118 11.16 2.52 22.53
CA TYR A 118 10.16 2.27 21.50
C TYR A 118 10.63 2.79 20.15
N GLU A 119 11.07 4.04 20.04
CA GLU A 119 11.51 4.66 18.79
C GLU A 119 12.75 3.95 18.21
N GLU A 120 13.71 3.57 19.05
CA GLU A 120 14.89 2.80 18.65
C GLU A 120 14.54 1.35 18.28
N ALA A 121 13.73 0.65 19.07
CA ALA A 121 13.39 -0.74 18.81
C ALA A 121 12.46 -0.88 17.60
N VAL A 122 11.50 0.03 17.44
CA VAL A 122 10.50 -0.03 16.36
C VAL A 122 11.18 0.09 15.00
N GLY A 123 12.15 1.00 14.83
CA GLY A 123 12.88 1.10 13.56
C GLY A 123 13.64 -0.18 13.22
N VAL A 124 14.27 -0.82 14.20
CA VAL A 124 14.99 -2.09 14.02
C VAL A 124 14.05 -3.23 13.62
N LEU A 125 12.79 -3.21 14.04
CA LEU A 125 11.79 -4.21 13.63
C LEU A 125 11.50 -4.18 12.13
N TYR A 126 11.83 -3.10 11.42
CA TYR A 126 11.65 -3.01 9.96
C TYR A 126 12.79 -3.66 9.16
N ARG A 127 13.93 -3.92 9.81
CA ARG A 127 15.12 -4.47 9.16
C ARG A 127 14.93 -5.92 8.76
N ASN A 128 15.46 -6.28 7.59
CA ASN A 128 15.45 -7.65 7.04
C ASN A 128 14.04 -8.24 6.93
N ARG A 129 13.04 -7.38 6.73
CA ARG A 129 11.66 -7.79 6.48
C ARG A 129 11.24 -7.34 5.10
N ASN A 130 10.40 -8.16 4.48
CA ASN A 130 9.75 -7.83 3.23
C ASN A 130 8.34 -7.32 3.52
N PHE A 131 8.02 -6.08 3.15
CA PHE A 131 6.68 -5.54 3.37
C PHE A 131 5.79 -5.73 2.16
N LEU A 132 4.58 -6.26 2.40
CA LEU A 132 3.56 -6.47 1.39
C LEU A 132 2.28 -5.72 1.78
N PHE A 133 1.69 -4.99 0.85
CA PHE A 133 0.53 -4.14 1.12
C PHE A 133 -0.75 -4.74 0.53
N LEU A 134 -1.80 -4.94 1.33
CA LEU A 134 -3.07 -5.53 0.88
C LEU A 134 -4.27 -4.63 1.20
N SER A 135 -5.23 -4.59 0.27
CA SER A 135 -6.47 -3.84 0.43
C SER A 135 -7.74 -4.65 0.22
N GLY A 136 -8.49 -4.86 1.31
CA GLY A 136 -9.83 -5.43 1.26
C GLY A 136 -9.91 -6.86 0.71
N PRO A 137 -11.13 -7.33 0.40
CA PRO A 137 -11.36 -8.59 -0.32
C PRO A 137 -11.08 -8.46 -1.83
N CYS A 138 -10.94 -7.23 -2.31
CA CYS A 138 -10.65 -6.90 -3.69
C CYS A 138 -9.26 -7.40 -4.08
N PRO A 139 -8.95 -7.40 -5.39
CA PRO A 139 -7.77 -8.09 -5.84
C PRO A 139 -6.50 -7.53 -5.21
N ARG A 140 -5.52 -8.39 -4.89
CA ARG A 140 -4.38 -8.24 -3.94
C ARG A 140 -3.58 -6.91 -3.98
N GLY A 141 -4.22 -5.79 -3.68
CA GLY A 141 -3.63 -4.45 -3.62
C GLY A 141 -4.00 -3.57 -4.80
N ARG A 142 -5.07 -2.78 -4.65
CA ARG A 142 -5.41 -1.64 -5.52
C ARG A 142 -4.88 -0.33 -4.92
N PHE A 143 -4.26 0.53 -5.74
CA PHE A 143 -3.52 1.72 -5.28
C PHE A 143 -2.37 1.30 -4.36
N GLN A 144 -1.77 0.14 -4.63
CA GLN A 144 -0.75 -0.42 -3.76
C GLN A 144 0.52 0.41 -3.80
N ALA A 145 0.95 0.87 -4.97
CA ALA A 145 2.10 1.75 -5.11
C ALA A 145 1.89 3.07 -4.35
N TYR A 146 0.74 3.71 -4.53
CA TYR A 146 0.38 4.92 -3.79
C TYR A 146 0.29 4.68 -2.28
N ALA A 147 -0.42 3.63 -1.83
CA ALA A 147 -0.54 3.28 -0.42
C ALA A 147 0.80 2.97 0.23
N THR A 148 1.70 2.28 -0.49
CA THR A 148 3.07 2.02 -0.06
C THR A 148 3.81 3.33 0.17
N ARG A 149 3.78 4.24 -0.80
CA ARG A 149 4.41 5.57 -0.66
C ARG A 149 3.85 6.35 0.52
N VAL A 150 2.52 6.37 0.67
CA VAL A 150 1.84 7.03 1.79
C VAL A 150 2.29 6.43 3.12
N PHE A 151 2.39 5.11 3.23
CA PHE A 151 2.89 4.44 4.43
C PHE A 151 4.32 4.87 4.76
N LEU A 152 5.24 4.75 3.80
CA LEU A 152 6.65 5.10 3.97
C LEU A 152 6.83 6.57 4.36
N SER A 153 5.99 7.47 3.84
CA SER A 153 6.01 8.89 4.19
C SER A 153 5.66 9.17 5.65
N ARG A 154 4.83 8.34 6.26
CA ARG A 154 4.43 8.46 7.68
C ARG A 154 5.47 7.90 8.65
N LEU A 155 6.44 7.13 8.15
CA LEU A 155 7.51 6.59 8.98
C LEU A 155 8.53 7.67 9.35
N SER A 156 9.14 7.52 10.52
CA SER A 156 10.28 8.34 10.91
C SER A 156 11.47 8.09 9.97
N PRO A 157 12.40 9.05 9.80
CA PRO A 157 13.62 8.83 9.03
C PRO A 157 14.41 7.60 9.50
N PHE A 158 14.45 7.35 10.80
CA PHE A 158 15.11 6.19 11.38
C PHE A 158 14.45 4.87 10.98
N ALA A 159 13.11 4.78 11.03
CA ALA A 159 12.41 3.58 10.57
C ALA A 159 12.61 3.35 9.07
N ARG A 160 12.56 4.41 8.26
CA ARG A 160 12.84 4.33 6.81
C ARG A 160 14.24 3.82 6.50
N ALA A 161 15.25 4.25 7.26
CA ALA A 161 16.62 3.79 7.09
C ALA A 161 16.81 2.29 7.37
N ASN A 162 15.85 1.64 8.04
CA ASN A 162 15.91 0.21 8.30
C ASN A 162 15.11 -0.62 7.29
N ILE A 163 14.38 -0.02 6.34
CA ILE A 163 13.64 -0.78 5.33
C ILE A 163 14.60 -1.24 4.24
N THR A 164 14.78 -2.55 4.12
CA THR A 164 15.68 -3.17 3.14
C THR A 164 14.93 -3.77 1.95
N SER A 165 13.67 -4.18 2.14
CA SER A 165 12.94 -4.96 1.14
C SER A 165 11.45 -4.64 1.10
N LEU A 166 10.88 -4.60 -0.10
CA LEU A 166 9.46 -4.37 -0.35
C LEU A 166 8.95 -5.36 -1.40
N SER A 167 7.67 -5.71 -1.30
CA SER A 167 6.94 -6.47 -2.31
C SER A 167 5.80 -5.65 -2.87
N ILE A 168 5.77 -5.57 -4.21
CA ILE A 168 4.66 -5.02 -4.97
C ILE A 168 3.98 -6.15 -5.73
N ILE A 169 2.66 -6.12 -5.78
CA ILE A 169 1.83 -7.02 -6.58
C ILE A 169 1.38 -6.22 -7.80
N SER A 170 1.82 -6.66 -8.96
CA SER A 170 1.55 -5.97 -10.20
C SER A 170 0.29 -6.53 -10.88
N LEU A 171 -0.75 -5.71 -10.93
CA LEU A 171 -2.08 -6.09 -11.42
C LEU A 171 -2.57 -5.09 -12.48
N PRO A 172 -3.34 -5.55 -13.48
CA PRO A 172 -3.79 -4.70 -14.59
C PRO A 172 -4.80 -3.61 -14.20
N TYR A 173 -5.35 -3.67 -12.99
CA TYR A 173 -6.27 -2.66 -12.42
C TYR A 173 -5.60 -1.89 -11.27
N GLU A 174 -4.27 -1.96 -11.15
CA GLU A 174 -3.55 -1.11 -10.21
C GLU A 174 -3.87 0.36 -10.51
N GLU A 175 -4.25 1.08 -9.46
CA GLU A 175 -4.68 2.50 -9.51
C GLU A 175 -5.89 2.78 -10.42
N ASP A 176 -6.71 1.76 -10.71
CA ASP A 176 -7.95 1.87 -11.51
C ASP A 176 -7.74 2.45 -12.91
N ALA A 177 -6.62 2.09 -13.54
CA ALA A 177 -6.10 2.82 -14.67
C ALA A 177 -5.50 1.95 -15.78
N ASN A 178 -5.15 2.57 -16.90
CA ASN A 178 -4.43 1.90 -17.99
C ASN A 178 -3.01 1.54 -17.51
N ILE A 179 -2.36 0.56 -18.14
CA ILE A 179 -0.99 0.13 -17.87
C ILE A 179 -0.02 1.33 -17.78
N LYS A 180 -0.21 2.36 -18.61
CA LYS A 180 0.60 3.59 -18.57
C LYS A 180 0.50 4.33 -17.24
N ASP A 181 -0.68 4.42 -16.64
CA ASP A 181 -0.86 5.10 -15.36
C ASP A 181 -0.24 4.27 -14.21
N ALA A 182 -0.25 2.94 -14.32
CA ALA A 182 0.49 2.07 -13.41
C ALA A 182 2.01 2.32 -13.53
N GLU A 183 2.55 2.51 -14.75
CA GLU A 183 3.96 2.88 -14.96
C GLU A 183 4.34 4.16 -14.22
N ASP A 184 3.55 5.23 -14.35
CA ASP A 184 3.82 6.50 -13.68
C ASP A 184 3.81 6.36 -12.15
N SER A 185 2.93 5.49 -11.61
CA SER A 185 2.87 5.18 -10.18
C SER A 185 4.11 4.44 -9.69
N TYR A 186 4.57 3.46 -10.47
CA TYR A 186 5.75 2.69 -10.15
C TYR A 186 7.00 3.56 -10.22
N LEU A 187 7.07 4.50 -11.17
CA LEU A 187 8.14 5.50 -11.22
C LEU A 187 8.11 6.43 -10.01
N ASP A 188 6.94 6.94 -9.61
CA ASP A 188 6.80 7.78 -8.40
C ASP A 188 7.23 7.03 -7.14
N LEU A 189 6.77 5.78 -6.96
CA LEU A 189 7.20 4.94 -5.84
C LEU A 189 8.70 4.64 -5.89
N ALA A 190 9.24 4.29 -7.05
CA ALA A 190 10.66 3.99 -7.21
C ALA A 190 11.53 5.21 -6.86
N GLY A 191 11.15 6.39 -7.35
CA GLY A 191 11.83 7.65 -7.02
C GLY A 191 11.75 7.97 -5.54
N TYR A 192 10.59 7.76 -4.91
CA TYR A 192 10.44 7.92 -3.46
C TYR A 192 11.33 6.96 -2.68
N ILE A 193 11.37 5.68 -3.05
CA ILE A 193 12.21 4.67 -2.42
C ILE A 193 13.69 5.07 -2.53
N GLN A 194 14.15 5.44 -3.72
CA GLN A 194 15.53 5.87 -3.95
C GLN A 194 15.90 7.08 -3.08
N LEU A 195 14.98 8.05 -2.93
CA LEU A 195 15.23 9.27 -2.18
C LEU A 195 15.17 9.06 -0.67
N CYS A 196 14.26 8.21 -0.19
CA CYS A 196 13.88 8.17 1.22
C CYS A 196 14.26 6.89 1.96
N LEU A 197 14.64 5.81 1.28
CA LEU A 197 15.03 4.53 1.87
C LEU A 197 16.53 4.23 1.61
N PRO A 198 17.45 4.79 2.41
CA PRO A 198 18.89 4.74 2.11
C PRO A 198 19.52 3.34 2.19
N SER A 199 18.85 2.39 2.85
CA SER A 199 19.32 1.00 2.97
C SER A 199 18.47 0.02 2.19
N PHE A 200 17.68 0.51 1.23
CA PHE A 200 16.87 -0.33 0.38
C PHE A 200 17.73 -1.18 -0.55
N GLN A 201 17.43 -2.48 -0.63
CA GLN A 201 18.25 -3.48 -1.33
C GLN A 201 17.44 -4.28 -2.33
N THR A 202 16.21 -4.65 -2.00
CA THR A 202 15.45 -5.62 -2.81
C THR A 202 14.02 -5.17 -3.04
N LEU A 203 13.60 -5.09 -4.29
CA LEU A 203 12.20 -4.98 -4.67
C LEU A 203 11.73 -6.30 -5.29
N CYS A 204 10.78 -6.96 -4.64
CA CYS A 204 10.08 -8.12 -5.21
C CYS A 204 8.84 -7.64 -5.95
N VAL A 205 8.73 -7.92 -7.25
CA VAL A 205 7.56 -7.62 -8.07
C VAL A 205 6.86 -8.92 -8.44
N ASN A 206 5.69 -9.12 -7.85
CA ASN A 206 4.85 -10.28 -8.09
C ASN A 206 3.99 -10.02 -9.34
N LEU A 207 4.29 -10.65 -10.46
CA LEU A 207 3.62 -10.46 -11.75
C LEU A 207 2.43 -11.41 -11.87
N TRP A 208 1.22 -10.88 -11.72
CA TRP A 208 -0.01 -11.65 -11.85
C TRP A 208 -0.62 -11.60 -13.25
N ASN A 209 -0.02 -10.80 -14.14
CA ASN A 209 -0.40 -10.68 -15.53
C ASN A 209 0.86 -10.35 -16.34
N GLU A 210 1.16 -11.14 -17.37
CA GLU A 210 2.34 -10.95 -18.22
C GLU A 210 2.38 -9.55 -18.88
N LYS A 211 1.21 -8.97 -19.16
CA LYS A 211 1.11 -7.60 -19.72
C LYS A 211 1.66 -6.53 -18.77
N MET A 212 1.70 -6.83 -17.47
CA MET A 212 2.29 -5.95 -16.46
C MET A 212 3.82 -6.04 -16.40
N GLY A 213 4.44 -6.98 -17.13
CA GLY A 213 5.90 -7.09 -17.21
C GLY A 213 6.55 -5.81 -17.75
N THR A 214 5.90 -5.11 -18.68
CA THR A 214 6.39 -3.81 -19.18
C THR A 214 6.31 -2.73 -18.11
N ALA A 215 5.21 -2.67 -17.36
CA ALA A 215 5.07 -1.71 -16.27
C ALA A 215 6.08 -1.97 -15.15
N ALA A 216 6.31 -3.23 -14.79
CA ALA A 216 7.29 -3.60 -13.77
C ALA A 216 8.73 -3.20 -14.14
N LYS A 217 9.07 -3.17 -15.44
CA LYS A 217 10.38 -2.67 -15.91
C LYS A 217 10.60 -1.19 -15.60
N SER A 218 9.55 -0.42 -15.31
CA SER A 218 9.69 0.99 -14.89
C SER A 218 10.48 1.14 -13.59
N PHE A 219 10.42 0.15 -12.69
CA PHE A 219 11.29 0.12 -11.50
C PHE A 219 12.77 0.01 -11.88
N GLY A 220 13.11 -0.80 -12.88
CA GLY A 220 14.48 -0.99 -13.38
C GLY A 220 15.13 0.32 -13.82
N ARG A 221 14.37 1.19 -14.50
CA ARG A 221 14.86 2.50 -14.96
C ARG A 221 15.42 3.39 -13.86
N VAL A 222 14.89 3.26 -12.64
CA VAL A 222 15.28 4.06 -11.47
C VAL A 222 16.35 3.33 -10.65
N PHE A 223 16.24 2.02 -10.51
CA PHE A 223 17.08 1.21 -9.62
C PHE A 223 18.37 0.67 -10.24
N GLU A 224 18.46 0.54 -11.57
CA GLU A 224 19.64 0.03 -12.28
C GLU A 224 20.95 0.74 -11.92
N LYS A 225 20.87 2.01 -11.48
CA LYS A 225 22.05 2.82 -11.12
C LYS A 225 22.49 2.68 -9.65
N ASN A 226 21.69 2.06 -8.80
CA ASN A 226 21.90 2.08 -7.34
C ASN A 226 22.10 0.69 -6.71
N GLY A 227 22.23 -0.36 -7.51
CA GLY A 227 22.48 -1.72 -7.01
C GLY A 227 21.32 -2.35 -6.25
N VAL A 228 20.10 -1.83 -6.41
CA VAL A 228 18.88 -2.46 -5.90
C VAL A 228 18.51 -3.65 -6.79
N GLU A 229 18.36 -4.82 -6.19
CA GLU A 229 17.95 -6.04 -6.87
C GLU A 229 16.43 -6.03 -7.09
N ILE A 230 16.01 -6.31 -8.33
CA ILE A 230 14.60 -6.47 -8.67
C ILE A 230 14.34 -7.96 -8.93
N LEU A 231 13.56 -8.58 -8.07
CA LEU A 231 13.14 -9.96 -8.19
C LEU A 231 11.75 -10.01 -8.83
N LEU A 232 11.63 -10.66 -9.99
CA LEU A 232 10.34 -10.88 -10.64
C LEU A 232 9.87 -12.29 -10.30
N SER A 233 8.64 -12.41 -9.78
CA SER A 233 8.03 -13.69 -9.39
C SER A 233 6.62 -13.84 -9.94
#